data_AF-A0A812A918-F1
#
_entry.id   AF-A0A812A918-F1
#
_cell.length_a   1.000
_cell.length_b   1.000
_cell.length_c   1.000
_cell.angle_alpha   90.00
_cell.angle_beta   90.00
_cell.angle_gamma   90.00
#
_symmetry.space_group_name_H-M   'P 1'
#
loop_
_entity.id
_entity.type
_entity.pdbx_description
1 polymer ?
#
loop_
_entity_poly.entity_id
_entity_poly.type
_entity_poly.pdbx_seq_one_letter_code
_entity_poly.pdbx_strand_id
1 'polypeptide(L)'
;MLEPALRTHFTTESVAVEEKMNGYNTRVASINGQIVALTRGGHICPYTTEKAESLIPEKIFTDHPEWVLCGEMVGPDSPYAPKETYGIESLQFFLFDIHEKKGGRPLTVAERQEVAEEYGIQSTRLFGTYPLNEAHHKIREIIQMLGASGQEGVVIKDPKMRDPPLKYTSSQSNCDDLKYAFTYYHDYARSFFYSRVMREAFQSVEWREGPAEIEKRSLQLGESILKPMIQSIKRVQSGEKLVENVKIRVKSLKTSEKFKEHLRTLGIDAVFSDPVKIKDEYLIKIQKINHRTNDKTESILRGET
;
A
#
# COMPACT_ATOMS: atom_id res chain seq x y z
N MET A 1 -7.46 -6.96 -21.97
CA MET A 1 -8.36 -6.09 -21.16
C MET A 1 -7.71 -4.75 -20.90
N LEU A 2 -6.45 -4.75 -20.47
CA LEU A 2 -5.59 -3.58 -20.36
C LEU A 2 -5.53 -2.79 -21.67
N GLU A 3 -5.28 -3.42 -22.82
CA GLU A 3 -5.19 -2.66 -24.09
C GLU A 3 -6.46 -1.86 -24.40
N PRO A 4 -7.68 -2.44 -24.46
CA PRO A 4 -8.90 -1.66 -24.62
C PRO A 4 -9.06 -0.59 -23.55
N ALA A 5 -8.78 -0.91 -22.28
CA ALA A 5 -8.90 0.06 -21.18
C ALA A 5 -7.98 1.26 -21.36
N LEU A 6 -6.72 1.05 -21.78
CA LEU A 6 -5.78 2.13 -22.06
C LEU A 6 -6.28 3.02 -23.20
N ARG A 7 -6.73 2.42 -24.31
CA ARG A 7 -7.21 3.15 -25.49
C ARG A 7 -8.49 3.95 -25.23
N THR A 8 -9.39 3.45 -24.39
CA THR A 8 -10.63 4.14 -24.05
C THR A 8 -10.43 5.21 -23.00
N HIS A 9 -9.49 5.02 -22.08
CA HIS A 9 -9.32 5.89 -20.91
C HIS A 9 -8.39 7.08 -21.19
N PHE A 10 -7.28 6.87 -21.90
CA PHE A 10 -6.28 7.91 -22.16
C PHE A 10 -6.52 8.58 -23.51
N THR A 11 -6.52 9.91 -23.50
CA THR A 11 -6.64 10.77 -24.68
C THR A 11 -5.27 11.18 -25.26
N THR A 12 -4.20 10.88 -24.53
CA THR A 12 -2.81 11.16 -24.90
C THR A 12 -2.21 10.06 -25.80
N GLU A 13 -1.16 10.40 -26.56
CA GLU A 13 -0.46 9.46 -27.45
C GLU A 13 0.47 8.49 -26.71
N SER A 14 0.84 8.80 -25.46
CA SER A 14 1.76 8.00 -24.66
C SER A 14 1.39 8.02 -23.18
N VAL A 15 1.77 6.97 -22.46
CA VAL A 15 1.52 6.83 -21.02
C VAL A 15 2.82 6.62 -20.26
N ALA A 16 2.94 7.27 -19.11
CA ALA A 16 4.01 7.04 -18.15
C ALA A 16 3.62 5.87 -17.23
N VAL A 17 4.55 4.93 -17.01
CA VAL A 17 4.30 3.74 -16.18
C VAL A 17 5.23 3.76 -14.99
N GLU A 18 4.65 3.95 -13.80
CA GLU A 18 5.36 3.98 -12.53
C GLU A 18 5.07 2.73 -11.70
N GLU A 19 6.00 2.36 -10.83
CA GLU A 19 5.77 1.32 -9.84
C GLU A 19 4.67 1.72 -8.87
N LYS A 20 3.71 0.81 -8.70
CA LYS A 20 2.75 0.89 -7.61
C LYS A 20 3.38 0.27 -6.37
N MET A 21 3.83 1.13 -5.47
CA MET A 21 4.37 0.71 -4.18
C MET A 21 3.26 0.19 -3.27
N ASN A 22 3.57 -0.84 -2.48
CA ASN A 22 2.66 -1.43 -1.50
C ASN A 22 2.98 -0.89 -0.10
N GLY A 23 2.26 0.14 0.32
CA GLY A 23 2.42 0.75 1.62
C GLY A 23 1.12 1.42 2.05
N TYR A 24 1.23 2.65 2.55
CA TYR A 24 0.05 3.48 2.75
C TYR A 24 0.22 4.89 2.19
N ASN A 25 -0.85 5.34 1.54
CA ASN A 25 -0.98 6.68 1.00
C ASN A 25 -0.82 7.75 2.10
N THR A 26 0.08 8.69 1.82
CA THR A 26 0.39 9.82 2.69
C THR A 26 0.37 11.10 1.87
N ARG A 27 -0.30 12.14 2.39
CA ARG A 27 -0.24 13.51 1.88
C ARG A 27 0.50 14.37 2.88
N VAL A 28 1.59 15.01 2.47
CA VAL A 28 2.42 15.87 3.32
C VAL A 28 2.33 17.30 2.84
N ALA A 29 2.08 18.23 3.75
CA ALA A 29 2.01 19.65 3.45
C ALA A 29 2.51 20.47 4.64
N SER A 30 2.96 21.70 4.39
CA SER A 30 3.21 22.68 5.45
C SER A 30 1.94 23.47 5.77
N ILE A 31 1.44 23.44 6.99
CA ILE A 31 0.28 24.22 7.43
C ILE A 31 0.75 25.09 8.60
N ASN A 32 0.61 26.41 8.46
CA ASN A 32 1.07 27.39 9.45
C ASN A 32 2.55 27.20 9.84
N GLY A 33 3.39 26.86 8.85
CA GLY A 33 4.82 26.60 9.06
C GLY A 33 5.15 25.25 9.70
N GLN A 34 4.17 24.35 9.86
CA GLN A 34 4.39 23.00 10.40
C GLN A 34 4.14 21.94 9.34
N ILE A 35 5.06 20.99 9.22
CA ILE A 35 4.85 19.79 8.40
C ILE A 35 3.75 18.95 9.04
N VAL A 36 2.74 18.59 8.25
CA VAL A 36 1.68 17.67 8.66
C VAL A 36 1.54 16.55 7.65
N ALA A 37 1.35 15.33 8.13
CA ALA A 37 1.11 14.17 7.28
C ALA A 37 -0.31 13.61 7.51
N LEU A 38 -1.07 13.58 6.42
CA LEU A 38 -2.45 13.12 6.38
C LEU A 38 -2.50 11.71 5.79
N THR A 39 -3.22 10.81 6.46
CA THR A 39 -3.57 9.51 5.87
C THR A 39 -4.61 9.69 4.76
N ARG A 40 -4.89 8.62 4.03
CA ARG A 40 -5.94 8.60 3.00
C ARG A 40 -7.30 9.10 3.51
N GLY A 41 -7.69 8.79 4.74
CA GLY A 41 -8.95 9.22 5.36
C GLY A 41 -9.00 10.72 5.70
N GLY A 42 -7.90 11.46 5.53
CA GLY A 42 -7.83 12.89 5.87
C GLY A 42 -7.47 13.15 7.35
N HIS A 43 -7.10 12.12 8.10
CA HIS A 43 -6.65 12.26 9.48
C HIS A 43 -5.16 12.61 9.53
N ILE A 44 -4.80 13.61 10.32
CA ILE A 44 -3.40 13.88 10.66
C ILE A 44 -2.91 12.71 11.52
N CYS A 45 -1.90 11.99 11.02
CA CYS A 45 -1.32 10.87 11.74
C CYS A 45 -0.04 11.31 12.47
N PRO A 46 0.03 11.20 13.81
CA PRO A 46 1.21 11.61 14.59
C PRO A 46 2.48 10.88 14.15
N TYR A 47 2.39 9.55 13.96
CA TYR A 47 3.52 8.74 13.52
C TYR A 47 4.03 9.15 12.14
N THR A 48 3.11 9.24 11.17
CA THR A 48 3.46 9.63 9.80
C THR A 48 4.01 11.05 9.73
N THR A 49 3.54 11.96 10.60
CA THR A 49 4.04 13.34 10.67
C THR A 49 5.49 13.37 11.14
N GLU A 50 5.82 12.69 12.24
CA GLU A 50 7.21 12.58 12.72
C GLU A 50 8.13 11.93 11.67
N LYS A 51 7.63 10.92 10.95
CA LYS A 51 8.40 10.29 9.86
C LYS A 51 8.59 11.22 8.67
N ALA A 52 7.55 11.94 8.25
CA ALA A 52 7.64 12.92 7.17
C ALA A 52 8.66 14.03 7.48
N GLU A 53 8.68 14.55 8.70
CA GLU A 53 9.68 15.53 9.17
C GLU A 53 11.13 15.00 9.05
N SER A 54 11.32 13.69 9.18
CA SER A 54 12.65 13.07 9.07
C SER A 54 13.05 12.63 7.66
N LEU A 55 12.08 12.33 6.80
CA LEU A 55 12.30 11.73 5.49
C LEU A 55 12.19 12.72 4.33
N ILE A 56 11.56 13.88 4.56
CA ILE A 56 11.32 14.89 3.54
C ILE A 56 12.08 16.16 3.92
N PRO A 57 12.93 16.70 3.03
CA PRO A 57 13.65 17.94 3.30
C PRO A 57 12.69 19.10 3.51
N GLU A 58 12.81 19.79 4.65
CA GLU A 58 11.96 20.94 5.00
C GLU A 58 11.99 22.07 3.95
N LYS A 59 13.13 22.21 3.27
CA LYS A 59 13.36 23.23 2.24
C LYS A 59 12.28 23.25 1.16
N ILE A 60 11.75 22.09 0.74
CA ILE A 60 10.69 22.03 -0.28
C ILE A 60 9.42 22.80 0.14
N PHE A 61 9.11 22.82 1.43
CA PHE A 61 7.94 23.54 1.94
C PHE A 61 8.22 25.01 2.23
N THR A 62 9.50 25.40 2.29
CA THR A 62 9.91 26.81 2.34
C THR A 62 9.86 27.41 0.95
N ASP A 63 10.38 26.69 -0.04
CA ASP A 63 10.43 27.12 -1.44
C ASP A 63 9.04 27.03 -2.11
N HIS A 64 8.27 25.97 -1.79
CA HIS A 64 6.93 25.70 -2.33
C HIS A 64 5.89 25.44 -1.23
N PRO A 65 5.55 26.46 -0.41
CA PRO A 65 4.56 26.32 0.65
C PRO A 65 3.16 25.98 0.13
N GLU A 66 2.88 26.16 -1.17
CA GLU A 66 1.60 25.84 -1.82
C GLU A 66 1.43 24.37 -2.21
N TRP A 67 2.47 23.53 -2.10
CA TRP A 67 2.42 22.14 -2.52
C TRP A 67 1.92 21.18 -1.43
N VAL A 68 1.34 20.09 -1.91
CA VAL A 68 1.03 18.87 -1.16
C VAL A 68 1.78 17.73 -1.85
N LEU A 69 2.72 17.14 -1.13
CA LEU A 69 3.44 15.96 -1.60
C LEU A 69 2.60 14.72 -1.34
N CYS A 70 2.30 13.97 -2.39
CA CYS A 70 1.60 12.69 -2.30
C CYS A 70 2.62 11.57 -2.51
N GLY A 71 2.74 10.70 -1.52
CA GLY A 71 3.64 9.57 -1.59
C GLY A 71 3.13 8.35 -0.86
N GLU A 72 3.82 7.26 -1.10
CA GLU A 72 3.57 5.99 -0.42
C GLU A 72 4.61 5.83 0.67
N MET A 73 4.16 5.56 1.88
CA MET A 73 5.04 5.25 2.99
C MET A 73 5.17 3.73 3.12
N VAL A 74 6.39 3.21 2.94
CA VAL A 74 6.67 1.79 2.71
C VAL A 74 7.78 1.30 3.63
N GLY A 75 7.63 0.11 4.19
CA GLY A 75 8.69 -0.55 4.96
C GLY A 75 8.16 -1.53 6.01
N PRO A 76 9.06 -2.30 6.66
CA PRO A 76 8.69 -3.30 7.67
C PRO A 76 8.14 -2.69 8.96
N ASP A 77 8.45 -1.42 9.25
CA ASP A 77 7.96 -0.71 10.45
C ASP A 77 6.75 0.18 10.10
N SER A 78 5.99 -0.20 9.07
CA SER A 78 4.70 0.40 8.75
C SER A 78 3.63 -0.13 9.71
N PRO A 79 2.91 0.75 10.43
CA PRO A 79 1.83 0.32 11.31
C PRO A 79 0.56 -0.05 10.54
N TYR A 80 0.47 0.23 9.24
CA TYR A 80 -0.73 0.00 8.44
C TYR A 80 -0.57 -1.15 7.44
N ALA A 81 0.59 -1.23 6.79
CA ALA A 81 0.87 -2.21 5.74
C ALA A 81 2.37 -2.54 5.75
N PRO A 82 2.83 -3.40 6.68
CA PRO A 82 4.25 -3.79 6.76
C PRO A 82 4.67 -4.60 5.54
N LYS A 83 5.80 -4.23 4.92
CA LYS A 83 6.37 -4.90 3.75
C LYS A 83 7.89 -4.96 3.82
N GLU A 84 8.44 -6.15 3.59
CA GLU A 84 9.90 -6.39 3.55
C GLU A 84 10.45 -6.45 2.11
N THR A 85 9.58 -6.52 1.11
CA THR A 85 9.89 -6.75 -0.31
C THR A 85 10.77 -5.68 -0.97
N TYR A 86 10.97 -4.54 -0.30
CA TYR A 86 11.68 -3.38 -0.85
C TYR A 86 13.09 -3.18 -0.28
N GLY A 87 13.56 -4.05 0.62
CA GLY A 87 14.90 -3.92 1.22
C GLY A 87 15.07 -2.69 2.11
N ILE A 88 13.98 -2.16 2.66
CA ILE A 88 13.96 -0.97 3.54
C ILE A 88 14.12 -1.42 5.00
N GLU A 89 14.99 -0.75 5.76
CA GLU A 89 15.26 -1.12 7.16
C GLU A 89 14.06 -0.85 8.10
N SER A 90 13.39 0.29 7.90
CA SER A 90 12.29 0.74 8.78
C SER A 90 11.11 1.27 7.98
N LEU A 91 11.19 2.51 7.50
CA LEU A 91 10.12 3.18 6.76
C LEU A 91 10.72 4.24 5.84
N GLN A 92 10.24 4.31 4.60
CA GLN A 92 10.69 5.25 3.59
C GLN A 92 9.48 5.89 2.89
N PHE A 93 9.63 7.15 2.47
CA PHE A 93 8.64 7.86 1.68
C PHE A 93 9.02 7.82 0.20
N PHE A 94 8.09 7.37 -0.65
CA PHE A 94 8.23 7.38 -2.11
C PHE A 94 7.22 8.35 -2.72
N LEU A 95 7.71 9.47 -3.25
CA LEU A 95 6.91 10.47 -3.93
C LEU A 95 6.33 9.90 -5.23
N PHE A 96 5.01 10.04 -5.41
CA PHE A 96 4.36 9.69 -6.67
C PHE A 96 3.49 10.82 -7.23
N ASP A 97 3.18 11.88 -6.47
CA ASP A 97 2.47 13.04 -6.99
C ASP A 97 2.80 14.32 -6.23
N ILE A 98 2.62 15.47 -6.86
CA ILE A 98 2.67 16.79 -6.21
C ILE A 98 1.48 17.59 -6.68
N HIS A 99 0.68 18.07 -5.73
CA HIS A 99 -0.56 18.80 -6.01
C HIS A 99 -0.49 20.20 -5.42
N GLU A 100 -1.01 21.19 -6.13
CA GLU A 100 -1.26 22.52 -5.56
C GLU A 100 -2.39 22.46 -4.53
N LYS A 101 -2.21 23.05 -3.34
CA LYS A 101 -3.25 23.13 -2.31
C LYS A 101 -4.52 23.77 -2.81
N LYS A 102 -4.39 24.85 -3.58
CA LYS A 102 -5.52 25.53 -4.22
C LYS A 102 -5.78 24.87 -5.56
N GLY A 103 -7.01 24.41 -5.77
CA GLY A 103 -7.42 23.79 -7.03
C GLY A 103 -7.02 22.32 -7.20
N GLY A 104 -6.05 21.80 -6.44
CA GLY A 104 -5.68 20.38 -6.50
C GLY A 104 -5.03 19.98 -7.82
N ARG A 105 -4.46 20.94 -8.55
CA ARG A 105 -3.85 20.68 -9.85
C ARG A 105 -2.57 19.86 -9.64
N PRO A 106 -2.41 18.70 -10.30
CA PRO A 106 -1.18 17.93 -10.23
C PRO A 106 -0.09 18.59 -11.08
N LEU A 107 1.17 18.46 -10.64
CA LEU A 107 2.32 18.63 -11.53
C LEU A 107 2.36 17.48 -12.56
N THR A 108 2.94 17.74 -13.73
CA THR A 108 3.20 16.70 -14.72
C THR A 108 4.23 15.68 -14.20
N VAL A 109 4.29 14.51 -14.85
CA VAL A 109 5.24 13.46 -14.45
C VAL A 109 6.69 13.96 -14.49
N ALA A 110 7.04 14.74 -15.52
CA ALA A 110 8.38 15.30 -15.69
C ALA A 110 8.71 16.35 -14.62
N GLU A 111 7.84 17.34 -14.40
CA GLU A 111 8.02 18.36 -13.35
C GLU A 111 8.20 17.71 -11.97
N ARG A 112 7.40 16.68 -11.65
CA ARG A 112 7.54 15.94 -10.40
C ARG A 112 8.90 15.26 -10.27
N GLN A 113 9.45 14.71 -11.36
CA GLN A 113 10.77 14.07 -11.34
C GLN A 113 11.89 15.09 -11.13
N GLU A 114 11.80 16.25 -11.79
CA GLU A 114 12.73 17.36 -11.60
C GLU A 114 12.74 17.82 -10.13
N VAL A 115 11.56 18.02 -9.53
CA VAL A 115 11.45 18.35 -8.10
C VAL A 115 12.02 17.24 -7.21
N ALA A 116 11.73 15.98 -7.52
CA ALA A 116 12.27 14.87 -6.73
C ALA A 116 13.80 14.83 -6.75
N GLU A 117 14.40 15.09 -7.91
CA GLU A 117 15.86 15.15 -8.07
C GLU A 117 16.45 16.38 -7.36
N GLU A 118 15.87 17.57 -7.58
CA GLU A 118 16.33 18.84 -7.00
C GLU A 118 16.39 18.79 -5.47
N TYR A 119 15.35 18.23 -4.83
CA TYR A 119 15.27 18.13 -3.37
C TYR A 119 15.83 16.81 -2.85
N GLY A 120 16.28 15.88 -3.70
CA GLY A 120 16.78 14.57 -3.25
C GLY A 120 15.71 13.68 -2.59
N ILE A 121 14.45 13.81 -3.02
CA ILE A 121 13.33 12.99 -2.54
C ILE A 121 13.24 11.72 -3.37
N GLN A 122 13.15 10.56 -2.72
CA GLN A 122 12.93 9.31 -3.43
C GLN A 122 11.55 9.30 -4.11
N SER A 123 11.54 9.06 -5.41
CA SER A 123 10.32 8.88 -6.20
C SER A 123 10.01 7.41 -6.42
N THR A 124 8.75 7.09 -6.69
CA THR A 124 8.38 5.81 -7.28
C THR A 124 9.15 5.60 -8.59
N ARG A 125 9.55 4.35 -8.85
CA ARG A 125 10.31 4.01 -10.05
C ARG A 125 9.47 4.28 -11.29
N LEU A 126 9.95 5.14 -12.19
CA LEU A 126 9.41 5.26 -13.54
C LEU A 126 10.07 4.18 -14.41
N PHE A 127 9.28 3.27 -14.99
CA PHE A 127 9.78 2.27 -15.94
C PHE A 127 10.02 2.88 -17.32
N GLY A 128 9.21 3.87 -17.67
CA GLY A 128 9.33 4.63 -18.91
C GLY A 128 8.02 5.28 -19.31
N THR A 129 8.08 5.98 -20.43
CA THR A 129 6.92 6.51 -21.16
C THR A 129 6.81 5.73 -22.46
N TYR A 130 5.65 5.13 -22.70
CA TYR A 130 5.44 4.23 -23.84
C TYR A 130 4.31 4.76 -24.73
N PRO A 131 4.43 4.62 -26.06
CA PRO A 131 3.32 4.86 -26.98
C PRO A 131 2.07 4.07 -26.56
N LEU A 132 0.89 4.69 -26.64
CA LEU A 132 -0.36 4.11 -26.11
C LEU A 132 -0.70 2.77 -26.76
N ASN A 133 -0.41 2.63 -28.05
CA ASN A 133 -0.61 1.40 -28.82
C ASN A 133 0.30 0.24 -28.38
N GLU A 134 1.46 0.52 -27.79
CA GLU A 134 2.45 -0.48 -27.37
C GLU A 134 2.50 -0.70 -25.85
N ALA A 135 1.98 0.25 -25.07
CA ALA A 135 2.09 0.29 -23.62
C ALA A 135 1.62 -1.01 -22.94
N HIS A 136 0.55 -1.65 -23.43
CA HIS A 136 0.02 -2.87 -22.84
C HIS A 136 1.00 -4.06 -22.87
N HIS A 137 1.83 -4.18 -23.91
CA HIS A 137 2.87 -5.21 -23.98
C HIS A 137 3.96 -4.95 -22.93
N LYS A 138 4.43 -3.69 -22.85
CA LYS A 138 5.45 -3.28 -21.87
C LYS A 138 4.97 -3.42 -20.43
N ILE A 139 3.72 -3.04 -20.16
CA ILE A 139 3.12 -3.20 -18.84
C ILE A 139 3.02 -4.70 -18.47
N ARG A 140 2.67 -5.59 -19.40
CA ARG A 140 2.67 -7.04 -19.12
C ARG A 140 4.06 -7.54 -18.70
N GLU A 141 5.11 -7.18 -19.43
CA GLU A 141 6.49 -7.54 -19.09
C GLU A 141 6.87 -7.03 -17.69
N ILE A 142 6.56 -5.77 -17.39
CA ILE A 142 6.81 -5.15 -16.08
C ILE A 142 6.03 -5.90 -14.99
N ILE A 143 4.75 -6.20 -15.18
CA ILE A 143 3.92 -6.88 -14.18
C ILE A 143 4.44 -8.28 -13.87
N GLN A 144 4.94 -9.02 -14.87
CA GLN A 144 5.52 -10.34 -14.64
C GLN A 144 6.81 -10.25 -13.80
N MET A 145 7.67 -9.27 -14.09
CA MET A 145 8.89 -9.01 -13.32
C MET A 145 8.60 -8.57 -11.88
N LEU A 146 7.64 -7.66 -11.69
CA LEU A 146 7.19 -7.20 -10.37
C LEU A 146 6.58 -8.35 -9.56
N GLY A 147 5.70 -9.14 -10.19
CA GLY A 147 5.07 -10.30 -9.56
C GLY A 147 6.09 -11.32 -9.08
N ALA A 148 7.11 -11.63 -9.88
CA ALA A 148 8.19 -12.52 -9.48
C ALA A 148 8.99 -12.03 -8.26
N SER A 149 9.01 -10.71 -8.03
CA SER A 149 9.69 -10.05 -6.91
C SER A 149 8.75 -9.74 -5.73
N GLY A 150 7.48 -10.18 -5.78
CA GLY A 150 6.48 -9.90 -4.74
C GLY A 150 6.01 -8.43 -4.70
N GLN A 151 6.23 -7.67 -5.77
CA GLN A 151 5.83 -6.26 -5.87
C GLN A 151 4.40 -6.13 -6.43
N GLU A 152 3.72 -5.04 -6.07
CA GLU A 152 2.27 -4.94 -6.24
C GLU A 152 1.82 -4.75 -7.69
N GLY A 153 2.47 -3.85 -8.44
CA GLY A 153 2.12 -3.62 -9.84
C GLY A 153 2.50 -2.24 -10.33
N VAL A 154 1.68 -1.66 -11.20
CA VAL A 154 1.96 -0.35 -11.82
C VAL A 154 0.81 0.66 -11.66
N VAL A 155 1.18 1.93 -11.68
CA VAL A 155 0.29 3.07 -11.92
C VAL A 155 0.61 3.62 -13.30
N ILE A 156 -0.40 3.74 -14.14
CA ILE A 156 -0.30 4.23 -15.52
C ILE A 156 -0.90 5.63 -15.54
N LYS A 157 -0.14 6.60 -16.05
CA LYS A 157 -0.48 8.02 -16.00
C LYS A 157 -0.41 8.64 -17.39
N ASP A 158 -1.27 9.62 -17.65
CA ASP A 158 -0.99 10.61 -18.68
C ASP A 158 0.25 11.42 -18.24
N PRO A 159 1.32 11.52 -19.05
CA PRO A 159 2.49 12.32 -18.72
C PRO A 159 2.17 13.77 -18.36
N LYS A 160 1.09 14.33 -18.92
CA LYS A 160 0.60 15.69 -18.65
C LYS A 160 -0.49 15.74 -17.58
N MET A 161 -0.84 14.60 -16.97
CA MET A 161 -1.79 14.47 -15.86
C MET A 161 -3.18 15.06 -16.15
N ARG A 162 -3.63 15.03 -17.42
CA ARG A 162 -4.96 15.48 -17.82
C ARG A 162 -6.00 14.38 -17.61
N ASP A 163 -5.61 13.15 -17.94
CA ASP A 163 -6.43 11.96 -17.69
C ASP A 163 -6.07 11.33 -16.34
N PRO A 164 -7.06 10.89 -15.54
CA PRO A 164 -6.80 10.23 -14.27
C PRO A 164 -5.92 8.98 -14.40
N PRO A 165 -5.15 8.60 -13.38
CA PRO A 165 -4.33 7.40 -13.44
C PRO A 165 -5.15 6.10 -13.43
N LEU A 166 -4.65 5.09 -14.12
CA LEU A 166 -5.10 3.70 -13.99
C LEU A 166 -4.10 2.88 -13.18
N LYS A 167 -4.56 1.78 -12.59
CA LYS A 167 -3.70 0.85 -11.83
C LYS A 167 -3.90 -0.57 -12.33
N TYR A 168 -2.82 -1.34 -12.35
CA TYR A 168 -2.84 -2.75 -12.74
C TYR A 168 -1.89 -3.53 -11.83
N THR A 169 -2.37 -4.62 -11.22
CA THR A 169 -1.65 -5.36 -10.18
C THR A 169 -1.19 -6.75 -10.64
N SER A 170 -0.14 -7.25 -10.01
CA SER A 170 0.35 -8.62 -10.21
C SER A 170 -0.59 -9.65 -9.58
N SER A 171 -0.56 -10.88 -10.11
CA SER A 171 -1.28 -12.02 -9.53
C SER A 171 -0.80 -12.34 -8.12
N GLN A 172 0.52 -12.25 -7.89
CA GLN A 172 1.14 -12.44 -6.58
C GLN A 172 0.57 -11.46 -5.56
N SER A 173 0.43 -10.18 -5.92
CA SER A 173 -0.16 -9.20 -5.01
C SER A 173 -1.64 -9.47 -4.71
N ASN A 174 -2.43 -9.91 -5.70
CA ASN A 174 -3.83 -10.28 -5.45
C ASN A 174 -3.92 -11.48 -4.51
N CYS A 175 -3.03 -12.46 -4.67
CA CYS A 175 -2.94 -13.64 -3.81
C CYS A 175 -2.48 -13.30 -2.39
N ASP A 176 -1.51 -12.40 -2.23
CA ASP A 176 -1.04 -11.94 -0.92
C ASP A 176 -2.12 -11.15 -0.17
N ASP A 177 -2.87 -10.30 -0.88
CA ASP A 177 -4.05 -9.61 -0.35
C ASP A 177 -5.10 -10.61 0.17
N LEU A 178 -5.36 -11.68 -0.59
CA LEU A 178 -6.28 -12.74 -0.19
C LEU A 178 -5.73 -13.51 1.01
N LYS A 179 -4.44 -13.83 1.02
CA LYS A 179 -3.80 -14.53 2.14
C LYS A 179 -3.93 -13.75 3.44
N TYR A 180 -3.70 -12.44 3.40
CA TYR A 180 -3.94 -11.55 4.53
C TYR A 180 -5.43 -11.55 4.92
N ALA A 181 -6.32 -11.31 3.96
CA ALA A 181 -7.74 -11.18 4.23
C ALA A 181 -8.38 -12.47 4.79
N PHE A 182 -7.91 -13.64 4.37
CA PHE A 182 -8.38 -14.94 4.84
C PHE A 182 -7.66 -15.43 6.11
N THR A 183 -6.60 -14.76 6.54
CA THR A 183 -6.07 -14.93 7.90
C THR A 183 -7.05 -14.32 8.94
N TYR A 184 -7.69 -13.20 8.59
CA TYR A 184 -8.71 -12.53 9.43
C TYR A 184 -10.05 -12.48 8.70
N TYR A 185 -10.58 -13.66 8.38
CA TYR A 185 -11.62 -13.84 7.37
C TYR A 185 -12.98 -13.23 7.73
N HIS A 186 -13.32 -13.07 9.01
CA HIS A 186 -14.54 -12.36 9.40
C HIS A 186 -14.37 -10.84 9.44
N ASP A 187 -13.14 -10.34 9.49
CA ASP A 187 -12.83 -8.91 9.49
C ASP A 187 -12.65 -8.39 8.05
N TYR A 188 -11.93 -9.13 7.18
CA TYR A 188 -11.50 -8.60 5.88
C TYR A 188 -11.96 -9.38 4.65
N ALA A 189 -12.18 -10.70 4.70
CA ALA A 189 -12.33 -11.51 3.48
C ALA A 189 -13.40 -10.98 2.51
N ARG A 190 -14.58 -10.60 3.03
CA ARG A 190 -15.68 -10.09 2.20
C ARG A 190 -15.29 -8.85 1.38
N SER A 191 -14.49 -7.95 1.96
CA SER A 191 -14.08 -6.69 1.33
C SER A 191 -13.08 -6.89 0.20
N PHE A 192 -12.30 -7.98 0.25
CA PHE A 192 -11.22 -8.24 -0.70
C PHE A 192 -11.63 -9.27 -1.77
N PHE A 193 -12.31 -10.34 -1.38
CA PHE A 193 -12.47 -11.57 -2.15
C PHE A 193 -12.92 -11.36 -3.59
N TYR A 194 -14.12 -10.80 -3.78
CA TYR A 194 -14.73 -10.67 -5.11
C TYR A 194 -13.82 -9.93 -6.09
N SER A 195 -13.30 -8.78 -5.68
CA SER A 195 -12.46 -7.95 -6.55
C SER A 195 -11.15 -8.63 -6.94
N ARG A 196 -10.54 -9.42 -6.05
CA ARG A 196 -9.26 -10.09 -6.33
C ARG A 196 -9.45 -11.30 -7.23
N VAL A 197 -10.48 -12.11 -6.99
CA VAL A 197 -10.82 -13.26 -7.86
C VAL A 197 -11.14 -12.79 -9.28
N MET A 198 -11.92 -11.71 -9.43
CA MET A 198 -12.24 -11.17 -10.76
C MET A 198 -10.98 -10.72 -11.52
N ARG A 199 -10.01 -10.11 -10.84
CA ARG A 199 -8.73 -9.72 -11.48
C ARG A 199 -7.97 -10.93 -12.00
N GLU A 200 -7.91 -12.02 -11.23
CA GLU A 200 -7.23 -13.25 -11.66
C GLU A 200 -7.87 -13.83 -12.92
N ALA A 201 -9.19 -13.90 -12.97
CA ALA A 201 -9.92 -14.41 -14.13
C ALA A 201 -9.71 -13.55 -15.39
N PHE A 202 -9.88 -12.23 -15.27
CA PHE A 202 -9.69 -11.31 -16.40
C PHE A 202 -8.24 -11.30 -16.89
N GLN A 203 -7.26 -11.36 -15.98
CA GLN A 203 -5.84 -11.39 -16.33
C GLN A 203 -5.48 -12.69 -17.06
N SER A 204 -6.02 -13.83 -16.61
CA SER A 204 -5.79 -15.13 -17.27
C SER A 204 -6.30 -15.14 -18.71
N VAL A 205 -7.53 -14.66 -18.93
CA VAL A 205 -8.11 -14.51 -20.28
C VAL A 205 -7.31 -13.53 -21.13
N GLU A 206 -6.94 -12.39 -20.56
CA GLU A 206 -6.14 -11.37 -21.23
C GLU A 206 -4.78 -11.90 -21.70
N TRP A 207 -4.11 -12.70 -20.87
CA TRP A 207 -2.80 -13.26 -21.18
C TRP A 207 -2.85 -14.48 -22.08
N ARG A 208 -4.06 -14.96 -22.41
CA ARG A 208 -4.33 -16.18 -23.19
C ARG A 208 -3.62 -17.38 -22.57
N GLU A 209 -3.72 -17.51 -21.25
CA GLU A 209 -3.13 -18.61 -20.51
C GLU A 209 -3.69 -19.96 -20.98
N GLY A 210 -2.80 -20.95 -21.12
CA GLY A 210 -3.17 -22.32 -21.44
C GLY A 210 -3.66 -23.09 -20.21
N PRO A 211 -4.09 -24.36 -20.40
CA PRO A 211 -4.60 -25.18 -19.30
C PRO A 211 -3.64 -25.31 -18.11
N ALA A 212 -2.33 -25.46 -18.37
CA ALA A 212 -1.33 -25.62 -17.32
C ALA A 212 -1.12 -24.32 -16.51
N GLU A 213 -1.10 -23.16 -17.17
CA GLU A 213 -1.00 -21.87 -16.51
C GLU A 213 -2.25 -21.56 -15.68
N ILE A 214 -3.44 -21.88 -16.23
CA ILE A 214 -4.72 -21.74 -15.52
C ILE A 214 -4.75 -22.64 -14.27
N GLU A 215 -4.29 -23.88 -14.37
CA GLU A 215 -4.21 -24.80 -13.23
C GLU A 215 -3.27 -24.24 -12.15
N LYS A 216 -2.08 -23.76 -12.54
CA LYS A 216 -1.13 -23.13 -11.61
C LYS A 216 -1.73 -21.92 -10.90
N ARG A 217 -2.41 -21.04 -11.65
CA ARG A 217 -3.09 -19.86 -11.08
C ARG A 217 -4.23 -20.27 -10.13
N SER A 218 -5.00 -21.27 -10.51
CA SER A 218 -6.11 -21.79 -9.71
C SER A 218 -5.61 -22.39 -8.39
N LEU A 219 -4.53 -23.16 -8.45
CA LEU A 219 -3.87 -23.70 -7.26
C LEU A 219 -3.36 -22.56 -6.36
N GLN A 220 -2.61 -21.60 -6.91
CA GLN A 220 -2.10 -20.46 -6.15
C GLN A 220 -3.23 -19.68 -5.46
N LEU A 221 -4.33 -19.40 -6.18
CA LEU A 221 -5.49 -18.70 -5.66
C LEU A 221 -6.17 -19.49 -4.54
N GLY A 222 -6.45 -20.78 -4.76
CA GLY A 222 -7.08 -21.67 -3.78
C GLY A 222 -6.25 -21.81 -2.51
N GLU A 223 -4.93 -21.96 -2.65
CA GLU A 223 -4.01 -22.02 -1.51
C GLU A 223 -3.96 -20.70 -0.72
N SER A 224 -4.02 -19.56 -1.41
CA SER A 224 -4.04 -18.23 -0.79
C SER A 224 -5.32 -17.94 0.00
N ILE A 225 -6.37 -18.73 -0.21
CA ILE A 225 -7.64 -18.64 0.51
C ILE A 225 -7.71 -19.69 1.62
N LEU A 226 -7.53 -20.96 1.27
CA LEU A 226 -7.81 -22.07 2.18
C LEU A 226 -6.73 -22.27 3.23
N LYS A 227 -5.44 -22.22 2.86
CA LYS A 227 -4.35 -22.46 3.82
C LYS A 227 -4.34 -21.46 4.99
N PRO A 228 -4.40 -20.13 4.78
CA PRO A 228 -4.40 -19.17 5.89
C PRO A 228 -5.63 -19.31 6.78
N MET A 229 -6.80 -19.60 6.20
CA MET A 229 -8.03 -19.81 6.97
C MET A 229 -7.94 -21.06 7.83
N ILE A 230 -7.47 -22.19 7.28
CA ILE A 230 -7.25 -23.44 8.02
C ILE A 230 -6.26 -23.22 9.17
N GLN A 231 -5.15 -22.52 8.92
CA GLN A 231 -4.17 -22.20 9.95
C GLN A 231 -4.76 -21.34 11.06
N SER A 232 -5.55 -20.34 10.69
CA SER A 232 -6.21 -19.43 11.64
C SER A 232 -7.21 -20.17 12.53
N ILE A 233 -8.03 -21.05 11.94
CA ILE A 233 -8.97 -21.90 12.69
C ILE A 233 -8.22 -22.81 13.67
N LYS A 234 -7.13 -23.46 13.23
CA LYS A 234 -6.32 -24.33 14.12
C LYS A 234 -5.72 -23.56 15.29
N ARG A 235 -5.25 -22.33 15.07
CA ARG A 235 -4.70 -21.46 16.13
C ARG A 235 -5.78 -21.13 17.17
N VAL A 236 -6.95 -20.68 16.72
CA VAL A 236 -8.10 -20.42 17.61
C VAL A 236 -8.53 -21.69 18.35
N GLN A 237 -8.59 -22.84 17.67
CA GLN A 237 -8.91 -24.13 18.30
C GLN A 237 -7.93 -24.51 19.41
N SER A 238 -6.66 -24.11 19.31
CA SER A 238 -5.65 -24.31 20.35
C SER A 238 -5.68 -23.28 21.49
N GLY A 239 -6.62 -22.33 21.45
CA GLY A 239 -6.75 -21.25 22.43
C GLY A 239 -5.91 -20.01 22.14
N GLU A 240 -5.27 -19.91 20.96
CA GLU A 240 -4.50 -18.74 20.56
C GLU A 240 -5.43 -17.65 19.99
N LYS A 241 -5.19 -16.39 20.39
CA LYS A 241 -5.85 -15.23 19.77
C LYS A 241 -5.11 -14.77 18.51
N LEU A 242 -5.86 -14.58 17.43
CA LEU A 242 -5.37 -14.00 16.19
C LEU A 242 -5.22 -12.48 16.34
N VAL A 243 -3.98 -12.01 16.19
CA VAL A 243 -3.63 -10.58 16.23
C VAL A 243 -2.72 -10.22 15.06
N GLU A 244 -2.87 -9.00 14.55
CA GLU A 244 -1.89 -8.43 13.63
C GLU A 244 -0.73 -7.84 14.40
N ASN A 245 0.47 -8.34 14.12
CA ASN A 245 1.69 -7.79 14.70
C ASN A 245 2.29 -6.77 13.74
N VAL A 246 2.37 -5.52 14.18
CA VAL A 246 3.11 -4.46 13.49
C VAL A 246 4.10 -3.83 14.47
N LYS A 247 5.00 -3.01 13.97
CA LYS A 247 5.96 -2.28 14.79
C LYS A 247 6.17 -0.88 14.23
N ILE A 248 6.54 0.04 15.10
CA ILE A 248 6.91 1.41 14.75
C ILE A 248 8.23 1.76 15.42
N ARG A 249 8.99 2.65 14.78
CA ARG A 249 10.13 3.33 15.42
C ARG A 249 9.82 4.81 15.56
N VAL A 250 9.90 5.36 16.77
CA VAL A 250 9.63 6.78 17.03
C VAL A 250 10.81 7.45 17.69
N LYS A 251 11.06 8.72 17.39
CA LYS A 251 12.05 9.53 18.12
C LYS A 251 11.50 9.99 19.47
N SER A 252 10.19 10.19 19.55
CA SER A 252 9.51 10.68 20.76
C SER A 252 8.46 9.71 21.27
N LEU A 253 8.51 9.36 22.55
CA LEU A 253 7.45 8.60 23.22
C LEU A 253 6.12 9.38 23.26
N LYS A 254 6.16 10.71 23.15
CA LYS A 254 4.94 11.51 23.00
C LYS A 254 4.23 11.18 21.68
N THR A 255 4.98 10.87 20.63
CA THR A 255 4.43 10.46 19.33
C THR A 255 3.75 9.11 19.43
N SER A 256 4.32 8.14 20.17
CA SER A 256 3.67 6.84 20.37
C SER A 256 2.36 6.95 21.16
N GLU A 257 2.30 7.76 22.21
CA GLU A 257 1.06 7.99 22.96
C GLU A 257 -0.03 8.64 22.09
N LYS A 258 0.34 9.67 21.32
CA LYS A 258 -0.59 10.28 20.35
C LYS A 258 -1.03 9.29 19.28
N PHE A 259 -0.13 8.41 18.83
CA PHE A 259 -0.44 7.40 17.83
C PHE A 259 -1.40 6.33 18.36
N LYS A 260 -1.26 5.93 19.64
CA LYS A 260 -2.21 5.07 20.33
C LYS A 260 -3.61 5.68 20.35
N GLU A 261 -3.72 6.96 20.70
CA GLU A 261 -5.01 7.68 20.66
C GLU A 261 -5.58 7.79 19.24
N HIS A 262 -4.71 7.99 18.26
CA HIS A 262 -5.08 8.02 16.85
C HIS A 262 -5.68 6.68 16.39
N LEU A 263 -5.06 5.54 16.73
CA LEU A 263 -5.63 4.21 16.43
C LEU A 263 -6.98 4.00 17.11
N ARG A 264 -7.12 4.43 18.38
CA ARG A 264 -8.40 4.37 19.11
C ARG A 264 -9.50 5.17 18.41
N THR A 265 -9.18 6.37 17.92
CA THR A 265 -10.13 7.21 17.18
C THR A 265 -10.58 6.56 15.86
N LEU A 266 -9.71 5.75 15.24
CA LEU A 266 -10.04 4.95 14.06
C LEU A 266 -10.83 3.67 14.39
N GLY A 267 -11.14 3.43 15.66
CA GLY A 267 -11.82 2.21 16.12
C GLY A 267 -10.94 0.97 16.10
N ILE A 268 -9.61 1.14 16.06
CA ILE A 268 -8.65 0.03 16.07
C ILE A 268 -8.26 -0.26 17.52
N ASP A 269 -8.60 -1.46 17.99
CA ASP A 269 -8.14 -1.96 19.28
C ASP A 269 -6.72 -2.52 19.15
N ALA A 270 -5.80 -1.97 19.94
CA ALA A 270 -4.38 -2.25 19.82
C ALA A 270 -3.65 -2.21 21.16
N VAL A 271 -2.81 -3.21 21.39
CA VAL A 271 -1.93 -3.32 22.55
C VAL A 271 -0.51 -2.92 22.15
N PHE A 272 0.10 -2.02 22.91
CA PHE A 272 1.45 -1.52 22.69
C PHE A 272 2.39 -2.18 23.69
N SER A 273 3.55 -2.66 23.24
CA SER A 273 4.61 -3.14 24.11
C SER A 273 5.31 -1.98 24.83
N ASP A 274 6.09 -2.32 25.85
CA ASP A 274 7.07 -1.37 26.40
C ASP A 274 8.05 -0.92 25.30
N PRO A 275 8.42 0.38 25.25
CA PRO A 275 9.36 0.88 24.27
C PRO A 275 10.78 0.34 24.50
N VAL A 276 11.42 -0.12 23.44
CA VAL A 276 12.83 -0.55 23.47
C VAL A 276 13.68 0.50 22.75
N LYS A 277 14.64 1.11 23.45
CA LYS A 277 15.53 2.10 22.84
C LYS A 277 16.48 1.42 21.84
N ILE A 278 16.52 1.92 20.61
CA ILE A 278 17.42 1.48 19.54
C ILE A 278 18.07 2.72 18.93
N LYS A 279 19.37 2.91 19.19
CA LYS A 279 20.09 4.14 18.83
C LYS A 279 19.35 5.38 19.37
N ASP A 280 18.91 6.27 18.48
CA ASP A 280 18.21 7.51 18.79
C ASP A 280 16.68 7.41 18.67
N GLU A 281 16.16 6.20 18.46
CA GLU A 281 14.72 5.92 18.36
C GLU A 281 14.26 4.91 19.42
N TYR A 282 12.94 4.74 19.53
CA TYR A 282 12.27 3.74 20.33
C TYR A 282 11.48 2.80 19.41
N LEU A 283 11.78 1.51 19.47
CA LEU A 283 11.00 0.46 18.82
C LEU A 283 9.84 0.06 19.72
N ILE A 284 8.62 0.07 19.17
CA ILE A 284 7.42 -0.34 19.87
C ILE A 284 6.68 -1.36 19.00
N LYS A 285 6.36 -2.51 19.59
CA LYS A 285 5.53 -3.54 18.95
C LYS A 285 4.07 -3.25 19.25
N ILE A 286 3.21 -3.43 18.26
CA ILE A 286 1.78 -3.17 18.34
C ILE A 286 1.05 -4.42 17.88
N GLN A 287 0.14 -4.91 18.73
CA GLN A 287 -0.76 -6.02 18.40
C GLN A 287 -2.16 -5.46 18.17
N LYS A 288 -2.66 -5.51 16.94
CA LYS A 288 -4.06 -5.13 16.65
C LYS A 288 -4.95 -6.37 16.75
N ILE A 289 -6.06 -6.21 17.44
CA ILE A 289 -6.94 -7.34 17.78
C ILE A 289 -8.05 -7.45 16.74
N ASN A 290 -8.13 -8.61 16.08
CA ASN A 290 -9.18 -8.95 15.11
C ASN A 290 -10.34 -9.67 15.83
N HIS A 291 -11.16 -8.89 16.54
CA HIS A 291 -12.24 -9.42 17.40
C HIS A 291 -13.22 -10.31 16.63
N ARG A 292 -13.70 -9.88 15.46
CA ARG A 292 -14.75 -10.64 14.75
C ARG A 292 -14.26 -12.01 14.30
N THR A 293 -13.02 -12.10 13.82
CA THR A 293 -12.44 -13.40 13.44
C THR A 293 -12.29 -14.29 14.66
N ASN A 294 -11.73 -13.80 15.77
CA ASN A 294 -11.59 -14.63 16.97
C ASN A 294 -12.96 -15.13 17.49
N ASP A 295 -13.88 -14.20 17.77
CA ASP A 295 -15.15 -14.51 18.43
C ASP A 295 -16.02 -15.47 17.59
N LYS A 296 -16.17 -15.19 16.29
CA LYS A 296 -17.01 -16.03 15.42
C LYS A 296 -16.37 -17.39 15.15
N THR A 297 -15.04 -17.47 15.09
CA THR A 297 -14.36 -18.75 14.93
C THR A 297 -14.57 -19.62 16.18
N GLU A 298 -14.41 -19.05 17.37
CA GLU A 298 -14.68 -19.77 18.63
C GLU A 298 -16.13 -20.25 18.72
N SER A 299 -17.09 -19.37 18.38
CA SER A 299 -18.52 -19.68 18.40
C SER A 299 -18.85 -20.85 17.47
N ILE A 300 -18.37 -20.81 16.22
CA ILE A 300 -18.53 -21.91 15.25
C ILE A 300 -17.88 -23.21 15.75
N LEU A 301 -16.68 -23.13 16.35
CA LEU A 301 -15.99 -24.32 16.90
C LEU A 301 -16.73 -24.94 18.10
N ARG A 302 -17.52 -24.15 18.82
CA ARG A 302 -18.41 -24.62 19.91
C ARG A 302 -19.77 -25.13 19.41
N GLY A 303 -20.04 -25.04 18.10
CA GLY A 303 -21.30 -25.43 17.50
C GLY A 303 -22.42 -24.40 17.69
N GLU A 304 -22.08 -23.15 18.02
CA GLU A 304 -23.03 -22.04 18.10
C GLU A 304 -23.30 -21.49 16.69
N THR A 305 -24.56 -21.11 16.42
CA THR A 305 -25.03 -20.58 15.12
C THR A 305 -25.13 -19.06 15.13
#